data_AF-A0A9W8JCY4-F1
#
_entry.id   AF-A0A9W8JCY4-F1
#
_cell.length_a   1.000
_cell.length_b   1.000
_cell.length_c   1.000
_cell.angle_alpha   90.00
_cell.angle_beta   90.00
_cell.angle_gamma   90.00
#
_symmetry.space_group_name_H-M   'P 1'
#
loop_
_entity.id
_entity.type
_entity.pdbx_description
1 polymer ?
#
loop_
_entity_poly.entity_id
_entity_poly.type
_entity_poly.pdbx_seq_one_letter_code
_entity_poly.pdbx_strand_id
1 'polypeptide(L)'
;MARTRIPTPHGPAFLHLYHNNKDNKEHLAIVVDPAQFEDTGNSPATAIRSQSLDSIWDENETEMDRIIRGAYVGRLSNLHQKASTSTAPSQSSNDPSGPDGLPAPLIRIHSECFTGETIGSMRCDCGEQLDEAIRQISKPITLNPTSSPRTIPGRGAVIYLRQEGRGIGLLSKIRAYNLQDMGHDTVTANLMLGHKADERGYEIAGAILRDLGLGSEGASCSEGVRILTNNPDKVEALKKEGIQIVDRVPMVPRSWQSRKMEAEKSEIQGDAGTERTSEPAGITLIGGKSVYGDDLDKYLRTKVLRMGHMLPLWLGDVAEM
;
A
#
# COMPACT_ATOMS: atom_id res chain seq x y z
N MET A 1 17.83 -9.34 -3.61
CA MET A 1 16.36 -9.39 -3.48
C MET A 1 15.98 -10.65 -2.72
N ALA A 2 14.89 -10.64 -1.95
CA ALA A 2 14.37 -11.85 -1.33
C ALA A 2 12.85 -11.79 -1.21
N ARG A 3 12.18 -12.95 -1.18
CA ARG A 3 10.74 -13.05 -0.94
C ARG A 3 10.42 -14.06 0.15
N THR A 4 9.51 -13.73 1.05
CA THR A 4 8.96 -14.69 2.00
C THR A 4 7.47 -14.49 2.24
N ARG A 5 6.79 -15.56 2.66
CA ARG A 5 5.38 -15.51 3.05
C ARG A 5 5.28 -15.04 4.50
N ILE A 6 4.48 -14.02 4.74
CA ILE A 6 4.18 -13.49 6.07
C ILE A 6 2.68 -13.70 6.37
N PRO A 7 2.32 -14.43 7.44
CA PRO A 7 0.94 -14.48 7.88
C PRO A 7 0.53 -13.12 8.48
N THR A 8 -0.65 -12.62 8.10
CA THR A 8 -1.22 -11.39 8.67
C THR A 8 -2.66 -11.66 9.17
N PRO A 9 -3.22 -10.80 10.04
CA PRO A 9 -4.64 -10.79 10.40
C PRO A 9 -5.61 -10.76 9.21
N HIS A 10 -5.17 -10.27 8.04
CA HIS A 10 -5.98 -10.20 6.82
C HIS A 10 -5.66 -11.31 5.81
N GLY A 11 -4.97 -12.37 6.26
CA GLY A 11 -4.53 -13.48 5.43
C GLY A 11 -3.04 -13.43 5.09
N PRO A 12 -2.53 -14.42 4.35
CA PRO A 12 -1.12 -14.46 3.98
C PRO A 12 -0.78 -13.40 2.93
N ALA A 13 0.37 -12.75 3.10
CA ALA A 13 0.96 -11.85 2.12
C ALA A 13 2.40 -12.31 1.79
N PHE A 14 2.92 -11.88 0.64
CA PHE A 14 4.32 -12.08 0.26
C PHE A 14 5.09 -10.78 0.44
N LEU A 15 6.08 -10.81 1.33
CA LEU A 15 7.01 -9.71 1.51
C LEU A 15 8.18 -9.87 0.53
N HIS A 16 8.37 -8.88 -0.32
CA HIS A 16 9.50 -8.78 -1.24
C HIS A 16 10.45 -7.68 -0.74
N LEU A 17 11.74 -7.97 -0.71
CA LEU A 17 12.82 -7.05 -0.35
C LEU A 17 13.62 -6.69 -1.60
N TYR A 18 13.57 -5.42 -1.99
CA TYR A 18 14.28 -4.84 -3.13
C TYR A 18 15.50 -4.07 -2.67
N HIS A 19 16.61 -4.23 -3.38
CA HIS A 19 17.79 -3.37 -3.25
C HIS A 19 17.91 -2.54 -4.53
N ASN A 20 18.43 -1.32 -4.43
CA ASN A 20 18.50 -0.40 -5.57
C ASN A 20 19.78 0.43 -5.57
N ASN A 21 20.16 0.92 -6.75
CA ASN A 21 21.36 1.72 -6.99
C ASN A 21 21.15 3.23 -6.90
N LYS A 22 19.93 3.70 -6.57
CA LYS A 22 19.60 5.13 -6.51
C LYS A 22 19.85 5.72 -5.13
N ASP A 23 19.37 5.07 -4.08
CA ASP A 23 19.54 5.54 -2.69
C ASP A 23 20.27 4.54 -1.79
N ASN A 24 20.66 3.37 -2.34
CA ASN A 24 21.33 2.28 -1.63
C ASN A 24 20.56 1.75 -0.41
N LYS A 25 19.23 2.00 -0.36
CA LYS A 25 18.34 1.46 0.67
C LYS A 25 17.63 0.22 0.16
N GLU A 26 17.06 -0.50 1.11
CA GLU A 26 16.20 -1.62 0.82
C GLU A 26 14.74 -1.18 0.84
N HIS A 27 13.97 -1.40 -0.22
CA HIS A 27 12.53 -1.12 -0.22
C HIS A 27 11.74 -2.41 -0.17
N LEU A 28 10.49 -2.33 0.25
CA LEU A 28 9.65 -3.51 0.45
C LEU A 28 8.44 -3.45 -0.47
N ALA A 29 7.95 -4.61 -0.91
CA ALA A 29 6.62 -4.75 -1.47
C ALA A 29 5.87 -5.84 -0.71
N ILE A 30 4.69 -5.51 -0.18
CA ILE A 30 3.78 -6.45 0.47
C ILE A 30 2.73 -6.81 -0.57
N VAL A 31 2.84 -7.99 -1.16
CA VAL A 31 1.96 -8.47 -2.22
C VAL A 31 0.90 -9.38 -1.60
N VAL A 32 -0.37 -9.02 -1.81
CA VAL A 32 -1.51 -9.86 -1.44
C VAL A 32 -2.07 -10.44 -2.72
N ASP A 33 -1.78 -11.71 -2.95
CA ASP A 33 -2.27 -12.43 -4.10
C ASP A 33 -2.32 -13.94 -3.78
N PRO A 34 -3.46 -14.42 -3.27
CA PRO A 34 -3.61 -15.82 -2.90
C PRO A 34 -3.53 -16.80 -4.08
N ALA A 35 -3.64 -16.32 -5.33
CA ALA A 35 -3.42 -17.15 -6.53
C ALA A 35 -2.03 -17.78 -6.56
N GLN A 36 -1.03 -17.17 -5.91
CA GLN A 36 0.33 -17.71 -5.82
C GLN A 36 0.44 -19.01 -5.01
N PHE A 37 -0.59 -19.36 -4.22
CA PHE A 37 -0.61 -20.60 -3.44
C PHE A 37 -1.21 -21.79 -4.20
N GLU A 38 -1.86 -21.55 -5.35
CA GLU A 38 -2.52 -22.60 -6.13
C GLU A 38 -1.56 -23.13 -7.20
N ASP A 39 -1.25 -24.43 -7.15
CA ASP A 39 -0.40 -25.10 -8.15
C ASP A 39 -1.11 -25.36 -9.49
N THR A 40 -2.43 -25.13 -9.56
CA THR A 40 -3.30 -25.70 -10.60
C THR A 40 -3.40 -24.88 -11.87
N GLY A 41 -2.76 -23.72 -11.98
CA GLY A 41 -2.82 -22.87 -13.18
C GLY A 41 -4.23 -22.40 -13.56
N ASN A 42 -5.23 -22.67 -12.71
CA ASN A 42 -6.65 -22.42 -12.94
C ASN A 42 -7.12 -21.10 -12.32
N SER A 43 -6.17 -20.22 -11.99
CA SER A 43 -6.47 -18.94 -11.39
C SER A 43 -7.09 -18.01 -12.42
N PRO A 44 -8.16 -17.27 -12.07
CA PRO A 44 -8.83 -16.38 -13.00
C PRO A 44 -7.97 -15.16 -13.37
N ALA A 45 -6.87 -14.86 -12.67
CA ALA A 45 -6.00 -13.74 -12.98
C ALA A 45 -4.52 -14.16 -12.94
N THR A 46 -3.69 -13.44 -13.70
CA THR A 46 -2.23 -13.63 -13.66
C THR A 46 -1.72 -13.31 -12.25
N ALA A 47 -0.88 -14.19 -11.71
CA ALA A 47 -0.28 -13.99 -10.41
C ALA A 47 0.69 -12.80 -10.41
N ILE A 48 0.65 -11.97 -9.37
CA ILE A 48 1.55 -10.82 -9.17
C ILE A 48 2.92 -11.34 -8.75
N ARG A 49 3.80 -11.58 -9.72
CA ARG A 49 5.13 -12.17 -9.49
C ARG A 49 6.25 -11.26 -9.97
N SER A 50 7.34 -11.27 -9.22
CA SER A 50 8.55 -10.54 -9.58
C SER A 50 9.31 -11.28 -10.69
N GLN A 51 9.56 -10.58 -11.79
CA GLN A 51 10.34 -11.08 -12.93
C GLN A 51 11.81 -11.28 -12.53
N SER A 52 12.42 -10.32 -11.82
CA SER A 52 13.80 -10.44 -11.37
C SER A 52 13.96 -11.54 -10.32
N LEU A 53 12.96 -11.76 -9.46
CA LEU A 53 12.96 -12.90 -8.54
C LEU A 53 12.87 -14.23 -9.30
N ASP A 54 12.06 -14.37 -10.34
CA ASP A 54 11.97 -15.66 -11.04
C ASP A 54 13.10 -15.88 -12.06
N SER A 55 13.86 -14.84 -12.41
CA SER A 55 15.03 -14.96 -13.29
C SER A 55 16.12 -15.90 -12.73
N ILE A 56 16.98 -16.40 -13.61
CA ILE A 56 18.21 -17.13 -13.25
C ILE A 56 19.29 -16.10 -12.97
N TRP A 57 19.91 -16.16 -11.79
CA TRP A 57 20.94 -15.17 -11.39
C TRP A 57 22.36 -15.60 -11.71
N ASP A 58 22.63 -16.91 -11.75
CA ASP A 58 23.94 -17.51 -12.04
C ASP A 58 23.72 -18.80 -12.84
N GLU A 59 24.66 -19.16 -13.71
CA GLU A 59 24.64 -20.43 -14.45
C GLU A 59 24.72 -21.66 -13.52
N ASN A 60 25.31 -21.49 -12.33
CA ASN A 60 25.44 -22.52 -11.30
C ASN A 60 24.36 -22.42 -10.20
N GLU A 61 23.33 -21.59 -10.39
CA GLU A 61 22.26 -21.43 -9.40
C GLU A 61 21.52 -22.76 -9.16
N THR A 62 21.52 -23.23 -7.91
CA THR A 62 20.79 -24.46 -7.55
C THR A 62 19.30 -24.19 -7.31
N GLU A 63 18.47 -25.23 -7.41
CA GLU A 63 17.05 -25.11 -7.02
C GLU A 63 16.88 -24.66 -5.56
N MET A 64 17.81 -25.07 -4.68
CA MET A 64 17.78 -24.68 -3.28
C MET A 64 18.09 -23.19 -3.11
N ASP A 65 19.04 -22.62 -3.86
CA ASP A 65 19.33 -21.18 -3.83
C ASP A 65 18.11 -20.36 -4.25
N ARG A 66 17.40 -20.83 -5.28
CA ARG A 66 16.11 -20.26 -5.73
C ARG A 66 15.08 -20.29 -4.62
N ILE A 67 14.93 -21.42 -3.93
CA ILE A 67 13.99 -21.55 -2.79
C ILE A 67 14.38 -20.62 -1.65
N ILE A 68 15.67 -20.56 -1.27
CA ILE A 68 16.20 -19.74 -0.17
C ILE A 68 15.91 -18.26 -0.40
N ARG A 69 16.14 -17.74 -1.61
CA ARG A 69 15.82 -16.34 -1.95
C ARG A 69 14.33 -16.12 -2.19
N GLY A 70 13.53 -17.18 -2.23
CA GLY A 70 12.08 -17.11 -2.30
C GLY A 70 11.48 -17.27 -3.69
N ALA A 71 12.24 -17.69 -4.70
CA ALA A 71 11.77 -18.02 -6.05
C ALA A 71 11.17 -19.44 -6.08
N TYR A 72 9.94 -19.58 -5.60
CA TYR A 72 9.19 -20.84 -5.55
C TYR A 72 7.72 -20.66 -5.95
N VAL A 73 7.02 -21.77 -6.20
CA VAL A 73 5.57 -21.82 -6.44
C VAL A 73 4.87 -22.56 -5.30
N GLY A 74 3.58 -22.31 -5.12
CA GLY A 74 2.80 -22.97 -4.08
C GLY A 74 3.24 -22.61 -2.67
N ARG A 75 3.07 -23.56 -1.74
CA ARG A 75 3.39 -23.38 -0.32
C ARG A 75 4.54 -24.30 0.08
N LEU A 76 5.65 -23.69 0.51
CA LEU A 76 6.78 -24.44 1.06
C LEU A 76 6.37 -25.25 2.30
N SER A 77 6.79 -26.51 2.31
CA SER A 77 6.68 -27.43 3.44
C SER A 77 7.78 -28.48 3.35
N ASN A 78 7.92 -29.32 4.38
CA ASN A 78 8.85 -30.45 4.34
C ASN A 78 8.57 -31.43 3.19
N LEU A 79 7.35 -31.42 2.63
CA LEU A 79 6.90 -32.30 1.56
C LEU A 79 6.80 -31.58 0.20
N HIS A 80 6.95 -30.26 0.17
CA HIS A 80 6.76 -29.46 -1.05
C HIS A 80 7.78 -28.33 -1.11
N GLN A 81 8.80 -28.52 -1.96
CA GLN A 81 9.95 -27.63 -2.13
C GLN A 81 10.21 -27.44 -3.63
N LYS A 82 9.29 -26.75 -4.32
CA LYS A 82 9.36 -26.58 -5.77
C LYS A 82 9.82 -25.16 -6.13
N ALA A 83 11.02 -25.04 -6.68
CA ALA A 83 11.51 -23.78 -7.24
C ALA A 83 10.63 -23.30 -8.40
N SER A 84 10.52 -21.98 -8.57
CA SER A 84 9.89 -21.41 -9.76
C SER A 84 10.82 -21.56 -10.97
N THR A 85 10.25 -21.68 -12.15
CA THR A 85 11.00 -21.69 -13.41
C THR A 85 11.15 -20.25 -13.92
N SER A 86 12.26 -19.95 -14.60
CA SER A 86 12.48 -18.63 -15.22
C SER A 86 11.62 -18.37 -16.46
N THR A 87 10.93 -19.41 -16.93
CA THR A 87 9.98 -19.30 -18.03
C THR A 87 8.84 -18.40 -17.57
N ALA A 88 8.74 -17.21 -18.17
CA ALA A 88 7.58 -16.33 -18.08
C ALA A 88 6.30 -17.19 -18.18
N PRO A 89 5.26 -16.90 -17.38
CA PRO A 89 4.07 -17.74 -17.30
C PRO A 89 3.63 -18.10 -18.72
N SER A 90 3.71 -19.40 -19.04
CA SER A 90 3.29 -19.91 -20.33
C SER A 90 1.84 -19.50 -20.52
N GLN A 91 1.60 -18.66 -21.53
CA GLN A 91 0.31 -18.11 -21.91
C GLN A 91 -0.76 -19.20 -21.89
N SER A 92 -1.57 -19.27 -20.82
CA SER A 92 -2.88 -19.88 -20.92
C SER A 92 -3.82 -18.80 -21.42
N SER A 93 -4.24 -18.95 -22.68
CA SER A 93 -5.16 -18.12 -23.48
C SER A 93 -4.73 -16.68 -23.76
N ASN A 94 -4.39 -16.42 -25.03
CA ASN A 94 -4.45 -15.12 -25.69
C ASN A 94 -5.90 -14.63 -25.76
N ASP A 95 -6.45 -14.18 -24.64
CA ASP A 95 -7.57 -13.25 -24.65
C ASP A 95 -7.04 -11.89 -24.14
N PRO A 96 -6.92 -10.86 -25.00
CA PRO A 96 -6.46 -9.53 -24.60
C PRO A 96 -7.45 -8.83 -23.64
N SER A 97 -8.65 -9.39 -23.49
CA SER A 97 -9.52 -9.19 -22.35
C SER A 97 -9.14 -10.23 -21.28
N GLY A 98 -8.51 -9.81 -20.18
CA GLY A 98 -8.58 -10.61 -18.94
C GLY A 98 -10.06 -10.95 -18.66
N PRO A 99 -10.39 -12.05 -17.96
CA PRO A 99 -11.76 -12.55 -17.93
C PRO A 99 -12.73 -11.44 -17.60
N ASP A 100 -13.74 -11.27 -18.46
CA ASP A 100 -14.72 -10.19 -18.41
C ASP A 100 -15.11 -9.88 -16.95
N GLY A 101 -14.67 -8.70 -16.47
CA GLY A 101 -15.07 -8.16 -15.17
C GLY A 101 -14.08 -8.29 -14.00
N LEU A 102 -12.88 -8.85 -14.17
CA LEU A 102 -11.85 -8.80 -13.12
C LEU A 102 -11.32 -7.37 -12.91
N PRO A 103 -11.41 -6.81 -11.69
CA PRO A 103 -10.86 -5.49 -11.46
C PRO A 103 -9.34 -5.55 -11.39
N ALA A 104 -8.70 -4.51 -11.93
CA ALA A 104 -7.28 -4.27 -11.82
C ALA A 104 -6.77 -4.36 -10.36
N PRO A 105 -5.51 -4.79 -10.12
CA PRO A 105 -4.90 -4.80 -8.79
C PRO A 105 -5.02 -3.47 -8.05
N LEU A 106 -5.31 -3.52 -6.76
CA LEU A 106 -5.29 -2.33 -5.91
C LEU A 106 -3.89 -2.11 -5.33
N ILE A 107 -3.29 -0.95 -5.61
CA ILE A 107 -1.91 -0.64 -5.27
C ILE A 107 -1.85 0.55 -4.33
N ARG A 108 -1.04 0.45 -3.29
CA ARG A 108 -0.74 1.54 -2.36
C ARG A 108 0.74 1.86 -2.39
N ILE A 109 1.10 3.12 -2.67
CA ILE A 109 2.47 3.61 -2.45
C ILE A 109 2.55 4.27 -1.08
N HIS A 110 3.24 3.59 -0.16
CA HIS A 110 3.40 4.00 1.22
C HIS A 110 4.83 4.47 1.49
N SER A 111 4.98 5.66 2.08
CA SER A 111 6.28 6.15 2.54
C SER A 111 6.41 5.81 4.02
N GLU A 112 7.53 5.21 4.39
CA GLU A 112 7.89 4.86 5.78
C GLU A 112 7.63 6.03 6.74
N CYS A 113 7.01 5.70 7.87
CA CYS A 113 6.78 6.59 8.99
C CYS A 113 6.89 5.81 10.29
N PHE A 114 8.11 5.67 10.79
CA PHE A 114 8.46 4.95 12.02
C PHE A 114 7.60 5.38 13.22
N THR A 115 7.44 6.69 13.42
CA THR A 115 6.65 7.20 14.55
C THR A 115 5.17 6.83 14.45
N GLY A 116 4.58 6.88 13.26
CA GLY A 116 3.17 6.53 13.09
C GLY A 116 2.91 5.03 13.10
N GLU A 117 3.78 4.25 12.45
CA GLU A 117 3.58 2.83 12.19
C GLU A 117 4.04 1.94 13.35
N THR A 118 5.21 2.25 13.91
CA THR A 118 5.84 1.42 14.94
C THR A 118 5.48 1.90 16.35
N ILE A 119 5.55 3.21 16.59
CA ILE A 119 5.30 3.77 17.93
C ILE A 119 3.81 4.02 18.17
N GLY A 120 3.02 4.18 17.11
CA GLY A 120 1.60 4.51 17.21
C GLY A 120 1.34 6.00 17.46
N SER A 121 2.19 6.88 16.93
CA SER A 121 2.08 8.32 17.10
C SER A 121 0.76 8.86 16.58
N MET A 122 0.08 9.65 17.42
CA MET A 122 -1.16 10.33 17.07
C MET A 122 -0.95 11.65 16.33
N ARG A 123 0.30 12.05 16.05
CA ARG A 123 0.61 13.28 15.28
C ARG A 123 0.36 13.12 13.78
N CYS A 124 0.25 11.89 13.29
CA CYS A 124 0.03 11.60 11.88
C CYS A 124 -0.87 10.37 11.72
N ASP A 125 -1.47 10.24 10.55
CA ASP A 125 -2.35 9.13 10.17
C ASP A 125 -1.61 7.99 9.45
N CYS A 126 -0.27 8.00 9.40
CA CYS A 126 0.49 7.06 8.56
C CYS A 126 0.30 5.59 8.97
N GLY A 127 0.29 5.28 10.26
CA GLY A 127 0.10 3.91 10.75
C GLY A 127 -1.28 3.36 10.40
N GLU A 128 -2.31 4.18 10.59
CA GLU A 128 -3.69 3.83 10.22
C GLU A 128 -3.87 3.70 8.70
N GLN A 129 -3.25 4.56 7.91
CA GLN A 129 -3.29 4.46 6.45
C GLN A 129 -2.63 3.17 5.94
N LEU A 130 -1.53 2.72 6.57
CA LEU A 130 -0.88 1.46 6.21
C LEU A 130 -1.79 0.26 6.51
N ASP A 131 -2.33 0.23 7.73
CA ASP A 131 -3.25 -0.83 8.18
C ASP A 131 -4.48 -0.93 7.26
N GLU A 132 -5.15 0.19 7.03
CA GLU A 132 -6.34 0.23 6.19
C GLU A 132 -6.03 -0.11 4.73
N ALA A 133 -4.85 0.26 4.21
CA ALA A 133 -4.45 -0.13 2.87
C ALA A 133 -4.27 -1.65 2.73
N ILE A 134 -3.57 -2.30 3.67
CA ILE A 134 -3.40 -3.76 3.68
C ILE A 134 -4.78 -4.42 3.78
N ARG A 135 -5.63 -3.94 4.70
CA ARG A 135 -6.99 -4.46 4.86
C ARG A 135 -7.82 -4.34 3.59
N GLN A 136 -7.84 -3.18 2.93
CA GLN A 136 -8.61 -2.97 1.69
C GLN A 136 -8.12 -3.87 0.57
N ILE A 137 -6.81 -4.01 0.41
CA ILE A 137 -6.19 -4.87 -0.60
C ILE A 137 -6.55 -6.35 -0.35
N SER A 138 -6.59 -6.78 0.91
CA SER A 138 -6.94 -8.15 1.29
C SER A 138 -8.43 -8.50 1.22
N LYS A 139 -9.32 -7.52 1.00
CA LYS A 139 -10.77 -7.80 0.92
C LYS A 139 -11.09 -8.72 -0.26
N PRO A 140 -11.96 -9.73 -0.08
CA PRO A 140 -12.48 -10.50 -1.19
C PRO A 140 -13.20 -9.61 -2.19
N ILE A 141 -13.01 -9.90 -3.47
CA ILE A 141 -13.61 -9.16 -4.58
C ILE A 141 -14.75 -10.00 -5.12
N THR A 142 -15.96 -9.45 -5.12
CA THR A 142 -17.13 -10.11 -5.72
C THR A 142 -17.28 -9.67 -7.17
N LEU A 143 -17.13 -10.61 -8.09
CA LEU A 143 -17.41 -10.42 -9.50
C LEU A 143 -18.90 -10.69 -9.69
N ASN A 144 -19.60 -9.77 -10.37
CA ASN A 144 -21.00 -9.93 -10.76
C ASN A 144 -21.09 -10.22 -12.27
N PRO A 145 -20.69 -11.41 -12.76
CA PRO A 145 -20.92 -11.75 -14.15
C PRO A 145 -22.41 -12.07 -14.37
N THR A 146 -22.81 -12.01 -15.64
CA THR A 146 -24.20 -12.20 -16.12
C THR A 146 -24.81 -13.57 -15.82
N SER A 147 -24.04 -14.55 -15.32
CA SER A 147 -24.47 -15.94 -15.14
C SER A 147 -24.29 -16.53 -13.73
N SER A 148 -23.36 -16.06 -12.89
CA SER A 148 -23.20 -16.51 -11.47
C SER A 148 -22.19 -15.64 -10.69
N PRO A 149 -22.53 -15.05 -9.53
CA PRO A 149 -21.58 -14.29 -8.73
C PRO A 149 -20.40 -15.16 -8.29
N ARG A 150 -19.17 -14.69 -8.51
CA ARG A 150 -17.93 -15.38 -8.11
C ARG A 150 -17.12 -14.46 -7.22
N THR A 151 -16.79 -14.94 -6.02
CA THR A 151 -15.88 -14.21 -5.12
C THR A 151 -14.46 -14.73 -5.31
N ILE A 152 -13.53 -13.82 -5.55
CA ILE A 152 -12.10 -14.10 -5.59
C ILE A 152 -11.42 -13.50 -4.36
N PRO A 153 -10.26 -14.04 -3.94
CA PRO A 153 -9.48 -13.45 -2.87
C PRO A 153 -8.98 -12.04 -3.22
N GLY A 154 -8.61 -11.27 -2.20
CA GLY A 154 -8.03 -9.93 -2.39
C GLY A 154 -6.76 -9.96 -3.23
N ARG A 155 -6.58 -8.93 -4.07
CA ARG A 155 -5.50 -8.86 -5.06
C ARG A 155 -4.91 -7.45 -5.13
N GLY A 156 -3.62 -7.33 -4.86
CA GLY A 156 -2.93 -6.04 -4.90
C GLY A 156 -1.58 -6.03 -4.18
N ALA A 157 -1.01 -4.84 -4.02
CA ALA A 157 0.27 -4.67 -3.35
C ALA A 157 0.42 -3.33 -2.62
N VAL A 158 1.12 -3.34 -1.49
CA VAL A 158 1.64 -2.13 -0.84
C VAL A 158 3.12 -2.02 -1.17
N ILE A 159 3.51 -0.98 -1.90
CA ILE A 159 4.91 -0.63 -2.13
C ILE A 159 5.35 0.27 -0.98
N TYR A 160 6.19 -0.27 -0.11
CA TYR A 160 6.66 0.39 1.10
C TYR A 160 8.06 0.95 0.85
N LEU A 161 8.12 2.28 0.70
CA LEU A 161 9.33 3.01 0.40
C LEU A 161 9.97 3.54 1.69
N ARG A 162 11.21 3.15 1.99
CA ARG A 162 12.01 3.63 3.14
C ARG A 162 12.55 5.06 2.97
N GLN A 163 11.62 5.99 2.84
CA GLN A 163 11.85 7.42 2.67
C GLN A 163 11.17 8.21 3.80
N GLU A 164 11.61 7.93 5.02
CA GLU A 164 11.15 8.59 6.25
C GLU A 164 11.21 10.13 6.14
N GLY A 165 10.25 10.80 6.79
CA GLY A 165 10.21 12.26 6.86
C GLY A 165 9.97 12.97 5.54
N ARG A 166 9.45 12.29 4.51
CA ARG A 166 9.38 12.79 3.13
C ARG A 166 10.76 12.95 2.48
N GLY A 167 11.67 12.03 2.78
CA GLY A 167 13.02 11.99 2.19
C GLY A 167 14.10 12.58 3.09
N ILE A 168 13.75 13.44 4.05
CA ILE A 168 14.72 14.10 4.96
C ILE A 168 15.26 13.18 6.06
N GLY A 169 14.62 12.03 6.29
CA GLY A 169 15.01 11.06 7.31
C GLY A 169 14.45 11.34 8.72
N LEU A 170 14.62 10.34 9.59
CA LEU A 170 14.03 10.35 10.94
C LEU A 170 14.60 11.47 11.83
N LEU A 171 15.91 11.71 11.77
CA LEU A 171 16.57 12.73 12.59
C LEU A 171 16.00 14.12 12.31
N SER A 172 15.95 14.52 11.04
CA SER A 172 15.40 15.83 10.64
C SER A 172 13.90 15.92 10.94
N LYS A 173 13.15 14.82 10.80
CA LYS A 173 11.74 14.78 11.21
C LYS A 173 11.54 15.05 12.70
N ILE A 174 12.37 14.46 13.57
CA ILE A 174 12.30 14.71 15.03
C ILE A 174 12.65 16.18 15.34
N ARG A 175 13.65 16.75 14.66
CA ARG A 175 13.96 18.19 14.80
C ARG A 175 12.80 19.07 14.34
N ALA A 176 12.16 18.72 13.22
CA ALA A 176 11.00 19.44 12.71
C ALA A 176 9.81 19.37 13.68
N TYR A 177 9.65 18.25 14.40
CA TYR A 177 8.65 18.13 15.46
C TYR A 177 8.92 19.07 16.63
N ASN A 178 10.17 19.22 17.07
CA ASN A 178 10.51 20.18 18.12
C ASN A 178 10.16 21.62 17.70
N LEU A 179 10.40 21.99 16.44
CA LEU A 179 10.01 23.30 15.91
C LEU A 179 8.50 23.47 15.84
N GLN A 180 7.76 22.41 15.51
CA GLN A 180 6.29 22.43 15.52
C GLN A 180 5.73 22.58 16.93
N ASP A 181 6.38 21.95 17.92
CA ASP A 181 6.02 22.10 19.33
C ASP A 181 6.29 23.53 19.84
N MET A 182 7.19 24.27 19.18
CA MET A 182 7.40 25.72 19.38
C MET A 182 6.42 26.61 18.60
N GLY A 183 5.48 26.02 17.83
CA GLY A 183 4.42 26.73 17.12
C GLY A 183 4.68 26.95 15.62
N HIS A 184 5.78 26.46 15.05
CA HIS A 184 6.03 26.57 13.61
C HIS A 184 5.16 25.59 12.81
N ASP A 185 4.63 26.01 11.66
CA ASP A 185 3.95 25.06 10.76
C ASP A 185 4.94 24.06 10.14
N THR A 186 4.45 22.92 9.63
CA THR A 186 5.31 21.86 9.09
C THR A 186 6.18 22.32 7.92
N VAL A 187 5.71 23.26 7.10
CA VAL A 187 6.47 23.77 5.94
C VAL A 187 7.61 24.67 6.42
N THR A 188 7.30 25.58 7.35
CA THR A 188 8.23 26.52 7.98
C THR A 188 9.32 25.77 8.74
N ALA A 189 8.93 24.75 9.52
CA ALA A 189 9.88 23.90 10.24
C ALA A 189 10.89 23.22 9.29
N ASN A 190 10.43 22.71 8.14
CA ASN A 190 11.31 22.11 7.15
C ASN A 190 12.23 23.14 6.48
N LEU A 191 11.71 24.32 6.14
CA LEU A 191 12.50 25.41 5.57
C LEU A 191 13.58 25.91 6.54
N MET A 192 13.26 26.03 7.84
CA MET A 192 14.21 26.39 8.89
C MET A 192 15.35 25.37 9.03
N LEU A 193 15.08 24.10 8.71
CA LEU A 193 16.08 23.03 8.70
C LEU A 193 16.82 22.92 7.35
N GLY A 194 16.53 23.77 6.38
CA GLY A 194 17.16 23.78 5.06
C GLY A 194 16.63 22.73 4.09
N HIS A 195 15.45 22.15 4.35
CA HIS A 195 14.84 21.11 3.52
C HIS A 195 13.71 21.66 2.64
N LYS A 196 13.43 20.98 1.52
CA LYS A 196 12.21 21.24 0.74
C LYS A 196 10.96 20.75 1.48
N ALA A 197 9.78 21.18 1.03
CA ALA A 197 8.51 20.70 1.59
C ALA A 197 8.27 19.19 1.36
N ASP A 198 8.83 18.64 0.28
CA ASP A 198 8.81 17.23 -0.10
C ASP A 198 10.05 16.91 -0.97
N GLU A 199 10.85 15.91 -0.57
CA GLU A 199 12.05 15.48 -1.31
C GLU A 199 11.91 14.05 -1.84
N ARG A 200 10.69 13.51 -1.85
CA ARG A 200 10.43 12.13 -2.27
C ARG A 200 10.52 11.95 -3.77
N GLY A 201 11.12 10.84 -4.17
CA GLY A 201 11.04 10.28 -5.52
C GLY A 201 10.11 9.07 -5.56
N TYR A 202 9.48 8.84 -6.71
CA TYR A 202 8.59 7.69 -6.96
C TYR A 202 9.11 6.74 -8.05
N GLU A 203 10.32 6.97 -8.54
CA GLU A 203 10.94 6.17 -9.61
C GLU A 203 11.22 4.75 -9.15
N ILE A 204 11.63 4.59 -7.89
CA ILE A 204 11.81 3.27 -7.25
C ILE A 204 10.47 2.52 -7.16
N ALA A 205 9.37 3.22 -6.84
CA ALA A 205 8.05 2.60 -6.84
C ALA A 205 7.64 2.14 -8.25
N GLY A 206 7.88 2.96 -9.27
CA GLY A 206 7.65 2.58 -10.66
C GLY A 206 8.46 1.32 -11.05
N ALA A 207 9.74 1.27 -10.69
CA ALA A 207 10.60 0.12 -10.97
C ALA A 207 10.12 -1.17 -10.28
N ILE A 208 9.72 -1.09 -9.00
CA ILE A 208 9.16 -2.23 -8.26
C ILE A 208 7.85 -2.71 -8.90
N LEU A 209 6.96 -1.79 -9.29
CA LEU A 209 5.70 -2.16 -9.93
C LEU A 209 5.93 -2.89 -11.26
N ARG A 210 6.85 -2.38 -12.10
CA ARG A 210 7.19 -3.03 -13.36
C ARG A 210 7.76 -4.43 -13.15
N ASP A 211 8.65 -4.59 -12.17
CA ASP A 211 9.21 -5.88 -11.82
C ASP A 211 8.15 -6.88 -11.35
N LEU A 212 7.12 -6.43 -10.62
CA LEU A 212 5.96 -7.24 -10.22
C LEU A 212 4.97 -7.50 -11.37
N GLY A 213 5.23 -7.01 -12.58
CA GLY A 213 4.34 -7.12 -13.74
C GLY A 213 3.10 -6.21 -13.66
N LEU A 214 3.13 -5.15 -12.85
CA LEU A 214 1.99 -4.28 -12.58
C LEU A 214 2.08 -2.96 -13.36
N GLY A 215 1.10 -2.69 -14.21
CA GLY A 215 0.93 -1.38 -14.88
C GLY A 215 1.98 -1.07 -15.94
N SER A 216 2.73 -2.06 -16.45
CA SER A 216 3.67 -1.91 -17.56
C SER A 216 2.97 -2.12 -18.91
N GLU A 217 3.27 -1.28 -19.89
CA GLU A 217 3.00 -1.60 -21.30
C GLU A 217 4.13 -2.49 -21.85
N GLY A 218 3.86 -3.79 -21.98
CA GLY A 218 4.78 -4.75 -22.60
C GLY A 218 5.40 -5.77 -21.64
N ALA A 219 5.56 -6.99 -22.17
CA ALA A 219 5.94 -8.25 -21.51
C ALA A 219 4.87 -8.84 -20.57
N SER A 220 3.94 -9.58 -21.17
CA SER A 220 3.07 -10.61 -20.55
C SER A 220 1.80 -10.20 -19.80
N CYS A 221 1.58 -8.93 -19.43
CA CYS A 221 0.31 -8.49 -18.83
C CYS A 221 -0.04 -7.04 -19.21
N SER A 222 -1.18 -6.86 -19.87
CA SER A 222 -1.75 -5.56 -20.27
C SER A 222 -2.80 -5.07 -19.26
N GLU A 223 -2.60 -5.34 -17.97
CA GLU A 223 -3.52 -4.87 -16.94
C GLU A 223 -2.99 -3.58 -16.31
N GLY A 224 -3.83 -2.55 -16.31
CA GLY A 224 -3.55 -1.35 -15.54
C GLY A 224 -3.73 -1.57 -14.04
N VAL A 225 -3.42 -0.55 -13.24
CA VAL A 225 -3.51 -0.60 -11.77
C VAL A 225 -4.48 0.43 -11.21
N ARG A 226 -5.10 0.12 -10.07
CA ARG A 226 -5.87 1.08 -9.29
C ARG A 226 -5.02 1.61 -8.15
N ILE A 227 -4.85 2.92 -8.03
CA ILE A 227 -3.99 3.51 -6.99
C ILE A 227 -4.82 4.01 -5.81
N LEU A 228 -4.49 3.56 -4.60
CA LEU A 228 -5.09 3.98 -3.33
C LEU A 228 -4.40 5.24 -2.78
N THR A 229 -4.87 6.43 -3.18
CA THR A 229 -4.26 7.73 -2.80
C THR A 229 -5.23 8.92 -2.87
N ASN A 230 -5.06 9.87 -1.95
CA ASN A 230 -5.73 11.18 -2.02
C ASN A 230 -4.83 12.29 -2.61
N ASN A 231 -3.56 11.98 -2.85
CA ASN A 231 -2.60 12.91 -3.42
C ASN A 231 -2.60 12.74 -4.95
N PRO A 232 -3.03 13.75 -5.74
CA PRO A 232 -3.01 13.70 -7.20
C PRO A 232 -1.59 13.69 -7.77
N ASP A 233 -0.65 14.43 -7.18
CA ASP A 233 0.76 14.48 -7.60
C ASP A 233 1.41 13.09 -7.62
N LYS A 234 1.03 12.21 -6.66
CA LYS A 234 1.47 10.80 -6.66
C LYS A 234 1.02 10.06 -7.91
N VAL A 235 -0.20 10.30 -8.37
CA VAL A 235 -0.76 9.68 -9.57
C VAL A 235 -0.01 10.18 -10.81
N GLU A 236 0.23 11.49 -10.89
CA GLU A 236 0.99 12.08 -11.99
C GLU A 236 2.44 11.59 -12.02
N ALA A 237 3.11 11.51 -10.86
CA ALA A 237 4.46 10.99 -10.77
C ALA A 237 4.56 9.54 -11.27
N LEU A 238 3.64 8.67 -10.86
CA LEU A 238 3.62 7.28 -11.34
C LEU A 238 3.30 7.17 -12.84
N LYS A 239 2.43 8.03 -13.37
CA LYS A 239 2.17 8.09 -14.83
C LYS A 239 3.43 8.51 -15.60
N LYS A 240 4.22 9.46 -15.07
CA LYS A 240 5.51 9.85 -15.66
C LYS A 240 6.52 8.71 -15.68
N GLU A 241 6.45 7.82 -14.70
CA GLU A 241 7.22 6.57 -14.68
C GLU A 241 6.70 5.49 -15.63
N GLY A 242 5.66 5.78 -16.43
CA GLY A 242 5.09 4.85 -17.40
C GLY A 242 4.14 3.81 -16.81
N ILE A 243 3.60 4.05 -15.60
CA ILE A 243 2.63 3.14 -14.96
C ILE A 243 1.22 3.47 -15.45
N GLN A 244 0.54 2.49 -16.05
CA GLN A 244 -0.85 2.61 -16.49
C GLN A 244 -1.82 2.57 -15.31
N ILE A 245 -2.38 3.73 -14.94
CA ILE A 245 -3.36 3.86 -13.86
C ILE A 245 -4.77 3.93 -14.45
N VAL A 246 -5.61 2.93 -14.14
CA VAL A 246 -6.99 2.84 -14.63
C VAL A 246 -8.00 3.52 -13.71
N ASP A 247 -7.71 3.56 -12.40
CA ASP A 247 -8.59 4.18 -11.42
C ASP A 247 -7.80 4.71 -10.22
N ARG A 248 -8.35 5.72 -9.56
CA ARG A 248 -7.83 6.30 -8.33
C ARG A 248 -8.85 6.09 -7.22
N VAL A 249 -8.51 5.20 -6.29
CA VAL A 249 -9.34 4.91 -5.12
C VAL A 249 -8.94 5.84 -3.97
N PRO A 250 -9.89 6.52 -3.30
CA PRO A 250 -9.57 7.38 -2.17
C PRO A 250 -9.09 6.57 -0.97
N MET A 251 -8.03 7.04 -0.34
CA MET A 251 -7.47 6.46 0.89
C MET A 251 -8.07 7.15 2.11
N VAL A 252 -9.19 6.66 2.62
CA VAL A 252 -9.82 7.24 3.82
C VAL A 252 -9.43 6.41 5.05
N PRO A 253 -8.77 6.98 6.07
CA PRO A 253 -8.48 6.29 7.33
C PRO A 253 -9.77 5.80 8.02
N ARG A 254 -9.73 4.70 8.78
CA ARG A 254 -10.92 4.10 9.41
C ARG A 254 -11.56 5.05 10.42
N SER A 255 -10.74 5.73 11.21
CA SER A 255 -11.12 6.73 12.22
C SER A 255 -11.98 7.84 11.64
N TRP A 256 -11.79 8.18 10.36
CA TRP A 256 -12.61 9.18 9.67
C TRP A 256 -13.97 8.63 9.26
N GLN A 257 -14.04 7.37 8.83
CA GLN A 257 -15.30 6.71 8.49
C GLN A 257 -16.16 6.56 9.74
N SER A 258 -15.56 6.16 10.87
CA SER A 258 -16.24 6.07 12.16
C SER A 258 -16.81 7.42 12.59
N ARG A 259 -16.06 8.52 12.47
CA ARG A 259 -16.55 9.88 12.75
C ARG A 259 -17.78 10.25 11.90
N LYS A 260 -17.76 9.93 10.60
CA LYS A 260 -18.90 10.20 9.71
C LYS A 260 -20.15 9.45 10.17
N MET A 261 -20.01 8.16 10.50
CA MET A 261 -21.12 7.35 10.99
C MET A 261 -21.63 7.80 12.36
N GLU A 262 -20.73 8.27 13.24
CA GLU A 262 -21.10 8.82 14.56
C GLU A 262 -21.83 10.16 14.43
N ALA A 263 -21.34 11.06 13.57
CA ALA A 263 -21.99 12.35 13.30
C ALA A 263 -23.38 12.17 12.69
N GLU A 264 -23.52 11.29 11.69
CA GLU A 264 -24.80 10.94 11.08
C GLU A 264 -25.76 10.29 12.10
N LYS A 265 -25.25 9.48 13.04
CA LYS A 265 -26.06 8.90 14.12
C LYS A 265 -26.49 9.95 15.15
N SER A 266 -25.63 10.89 15.51
CA SER A 266 -25.97 11.97 16.45
C SER A 266 -27.00 12.95 15.90
N GLU A 267 -27.06 13.13 14.57
CA GLU A 267 -28.10 13.93 13.91
C GLU A 267 -29.46 13.21 13.84
N ILE A 268 -29.45 11.88 13.81
CA ILE A 268 -30.66 11.05 13.68
C ILE A 268 -31.24 10.61 15.05
N GLN A 269 -30.41 10.55 16.09
CA GLN A 269 -30.80 9.99 17.39
C GLN A 269 -30.45 10.96 18.53
N GLY A 270 -31.48 11.64 19.04
CA GLY A 270 -31.42 12.26 20.36
C GLY A 270 -31.22 11.18 21.43
N ASP A 271 -30.07 11.26 22.09
CA ASP A 271 -29.71 10.66 23.38
C ASP A 271 -30.26 9.24 23.68
N ALA A 272 -29.57 8.21 23.21
CA ALA A 272 -29.62 6.88 23.83
C ALA A 272 -28.27 6.16 23.64
N GLY A 273 -27.66 5.78 24.78
CA GLY A 273 -26.30 5.24 24.87
C GLY A 273 -26.04 4.00 24.01
N THR A 274 -24.88 4.00 23.34
CA THR A 274 -24.48 2.97 22.39
C THR A 274 -23.54 1.93 23.04
N GLU A 275 -23.99 0.67 23.09
CA GLU A 275 -23.12 -0.49 23.32
C GLU A 275 -22.10 -0.62 22.17
N ARG A 276 -20.81 -0.69 22.53
CA ARG A 276 -19.70 -0.72 21.58
C ARG A 276 -19.43 -2.16 21.13
N THR A 277 -19.82 -2.51 19.90
CA THR A 277 -19.39 -3.76 19.26
C THR A 277 -17.91 -3.68 18.89
N SER A 278 -17.13 -4.67 19.33
CA SER A 278 -15.69 -4.80 19.10
C SER A 278 -15.37 -5.09 17.62
N GLU A 279 -14.83 -4.11 16.89
CA GLU A 279 -14.23 -4.35 15.57
C GLU A 279 -12.85 -5.02 15.69
N PRO A 280 -12.43 -5.85 14.70
CA PRO A 280 -11.15 -6.54 14.75
C PRO A 280 -9.97 -5.56 14.67
N ALA A 281 -8.98 -5.80 15.56
CA ALA A 281 -7.75 -5.02 15.69
C ALA A 281 -6.93 -5.02 14.40
N GLY A 282 -6.37 -3.85 14.06
CA GLY A 282 -5.43 -3.68 12.95
C GLY A 282 -4.10 -4.39 13.17
N ILE A 283 -3.26 -4.38 12.13
CA ILE A 283 -1.93 -4.99 12.04
C ILE A 283 -0.86 -4.23 12.84
N THR A 284 -0.99 -2.92 13.00
CA THR A 284 -0.02 -2.11 13.75
C THR A 284 -0.28 -2.20 15.25
N LEU A 285 0.72 -1.88 16.08
CA LEU A 285 0.63 -1.85 17.56
C LEU A 285 -0.55 -0.98 18.07
N ILE A 286 -1.10 -0.12 17.21
CA ILE A 286 -2.37 0.56 17.42
C ILE A 286 -3.50 -0.46 17.22
N GLY A 287 -3.78 -1.24 18.25
CA GLY A 287 -5.01 -2.01 18.32
C GLY A 287 -6.23 -1.11 18.13
N GLY A 288 -6.72 -1.01 16.90
CA GLY A 288 -8.10 -0.68 16.49
C GLY A 288 -8.81 0.49 17.17
N LYS A 289 -8.11 1.46 17.77
CA LYS A 289 -8.72 2.66 18.34
C LYS A 289 -8.29 3.88 17.52
N SER A 290 -9.30 4.67 17.16
CA SER A 290 -9.22 5.89 16.35
C SER A 290 -8.05 6.79 16.74
N VAL A 291 -7.30 7.28 15.76
CA VAL A 291 -6.27 8.32 15.97
C VAL A 291 -6.98 9.69 16.05
N TYR A 292 -6.86 10.40 17.16
CA TYR A 292 -7.42 11.74 17.38
C TYR A 292 -6.44 12.68 18.10
N GLY A 293 -6.49 13.98 17.79
CA GLY A 293 -5.74 15.00 18.52
C GLY A 293 -5.51 16.27 17.70
N ASP A 294 -5.26 17.39 18.38
CA ASP A 294 -5.05 18.71 17.76
C ASP A 294 -3.85 18.72 16.80
N ASP A 295 -2.79 17.97 17.13
CA ASP A 295 -1.60 17.84 16.28
C ASP A 295 -1.93 17.14 14.96
N LEU A 296 -2.81 16.12 15.00
CA LEU A 296 -3.29 15.44 13.80
C LEU A 296 -4.09 16.39 12.93
N ASP A 297 -5.00 17.15 13.52
CA ASP A 297 -5.86 18.07 12.77
C ASP A 297 -5.05 19.19 12.11
N LYS A 298 -4.05 19.75 12.81
CA LYS A 298 -3.08 20.71 12.23
C LYS A 298 -2.32 20.11 11.05
N TYR A 299 -1.85 18.87 11.20
CA TYR A 299 -1.13 18.16 10.15
C TYR A 299 -2.00 17.90 8.92
N LEU A 300 -3.25 17.48 9.12
CA LEU A 300 -4.21 17.24 8.05
C LEU A 300 -4.62 18.52 7.32
N ARG A 301 -4.85 19.62 8.05
CA ARG A 301 -5.07 20.95 7.45
C ARG A 301 -3.93 21.33 6.52
N THR A 302 -2.69 21.15 6.95
CA THR A 302 -1.51 21.44 6.13
C THR A 302 -1.48 20.59 4.86
N LYS A 303 -1.77 19.29 4.96
CA LYS A 303 -1.84 18.38 3.80
C LYS A 303 -2.85 18.84 2.75
N VAL A 304 -4.03 19.30 3.16
CA VAL A 304 -5.09 19.70 2.23
C VAL A 304 -4.85 21.10 1.69
N LEU A 305 -4.70 22.09 2.58
CA LEU A 305 -4.63 23.50 2.18
C LEU A 305 -3.34 23.86 1.46
N ARG A 306 -2.21 23.28 1.86
CA ARG A 306 -0.90 23.64 1.29
C ARG A 306 -0.34 22.62 0.32
N MET A 307 -0.84 21.38 0.32
CA MET A 307 -0.28 20.30 -0.50
C MET A 307 -1.30 19.64 -1.42
N GLY A 308 -2.48 20.25 -1.60
CA GLY A 308 -3.46 19.82 -2.61
C GLY A 308 -4.03 18.42 -2.39
N HIS A 309 -3.90 17.84 -1.19
CA HIS A 309 -4.54 16.56 -0.89
C HIS A 309 -6.06 16.72 -0.95
N MET A 310 -6.71 15.91 -1.79
CA MET A 310 -8.16 15.89 -1.90
C MET A 310 -8.76 15.04 -0.78
N LEU A 311 -8.81 15.61 0.42
CA LEU A 311 -9.59 15.09 1.53
C LEU A 311 -10.71 16.09 1.80
N PRO A 312 -11.99 15.67 1.88
CA PRO A 312 -13.00 16.52 2.48
C PRO A 312 -12.61 16.66 3.96
N LEU A 313 -12.01 17.79 4.33
CA LEU A 313 -11.74 18.05 5.73
C LEU A 313 -13.09 18.27 6.42
N TRP A 314 -13.33 17.54 7.49
CA TRP A 314 -14.35 17.87 8.46
C TRP A 314 -13.83 19.02 9.33
N LEU A 315 -13.63 20.18 8.69
CA LEU A 315 -13.50 21.43 9.42
C LEU A 315 -14.92 21.81 9.75
N GLY A 316 -15.38 21.47 10.96
CA GLY A 316 -16.47 22.23 11.55
C GLY A 316 -16.09 23.71 11.43
N ASP A 317 -17.06 24.55 11.08
CA ASP A 317 -16.91 25.99 10.91
C ASP A 317 -16.27 26.62 12.16
N VAL A 318 -14.94 26.61 12.23
CA VAL A 318 -14.19 27.52 13.08
C VAL A 318 -13.72 28.60 12.13
N ALA A 319 -14.59 29.60 12.02
CA ALA A 319 -14.32 30.86 11.37
C ALA A 319 -12.91 31.37 11.74
N GLU A 320 -12.29 32.05 10.78
CA GLU A 320 -11.09 32.85 10.96
C GLU A 320 -11.08 33.56 12.33
N MET A 321 -10.11 33.19 13.18
CA MET A 321 -9.61 33.97 14.31
C MET A 321 -8.09 33.87 14.36
#